data_AF-A0A962M8T7-F1
#
_entry.id   AF-A0A962M8T7-F1
#
_cell.length_a   1.000
_cell.length_b   1.000
_cell.length_c   1.000
_cell.angle_alpha   90.00
_cell.angle_beta   90.00
_cell.angle_gamma   90.00
#
_symmetry.space_group_name_H-M   'P 1'
#
loop_
_entity.id
_entity.type
_entity.pdbx_description
1 polymer ?
#
loop_
_entity_poly.entity_id
_entity_poly.type
_entity_poly.pdbx_seq_one_letter_code
_entity_poly.pdbx_strand_id
1 'polypeptide(L)'
;MDFANRGSRPMQQQNTAPQQNMPSMSQHIGSDMPDKPSRQKDSKFGKLSSVFVLFGVTLLVAVMIIGLVFGGKSTKELSEAKVIDTNKYQAVFLNSQDGQVYFGKLALYNSDMYVLTDIYYVRVEQKVQPEGSATTSQQNISLAKLGNELHGPEDYMYIARDKVLFWENLKDDGQVVKAITEYKKNGSTDTTQSNSNSSNTSNTTDTTNP
;
A
#
# COMPACT_ATOMS: atom_id res chain seq x y z
N MET A 1 -32.19 4.23 -27.56
CA MET A 1 -32.01 2.92 -28.20
C MET A 1 -32.18 1.88 -27.11
N ASP A 2 -33.37 1.29 -27.10
CA ASP A 2 -33.78 0.15 -26.29
C ASP A 2 -33.15 -1.10 -26.90
N PHE A 3 -32.56 -2.00 -26.11
CA PHE A 3 -32.54 -3.45 -26.39
C PHE A 3 -32.18 -4.21 -25.11
N ALA A 4 -33.22 -4.79 -24.50
CA ALA A 4 -33.13 -5.85 -23.52
C ALA A 4 -32.46 -7.11 -24.11
N ASN A 5 -31.71 -7.85 -23.29
CA ASN A 5 -31.47 -9.27 -23.55
C ASN A 5 -31.51 -10.06 -22.23
N ARG A 6 -32.67 -10.66 -21.97
CA ARG A 6 -32.86 -11.73 -20.97
C ARG A 6 -32.73 -13.06 -21.69
N GLY A 7 -31.67 -13.81 -21.39
CA GLY A 7 -31.51 -15.22 -21.76
C GLY A 7 -31.80 -16.12 -20.57
N SER A 8 -32.62 -17.15 -20.79
CA SER A 8 -33.17 -18.07 -19.80
C SER A 8 -32.59 -19.48 -19.93
N ARG A 9 -32.30 -20.13 -18.78
CA ARG A 9 -32.39 -21.59 -18.46
C ARG A 9 -31.38 -22.56 -19.14
N PRO A 10 -31.16 -23.82 -18.65
CA PRO A 10 -31.97 -24.63 -17.72
C PRO A 10 -31.24 -25.40 -16.58
N MET A 11 -32.04 -26.00 -15.68
CA MET A 11 -31.68 -27.05 -14.70
C MET A 11 -31.57 -28.44 -15.36
N GLN A 12 -30.66 -29.27 -14.85
CA GLN A 12 -30.63 -30.74 -14.93
C GLN A 12 -29.79 -31.27 -13.75
N GLN A 13 -29.86 -32.51 -13.29
CA GLN A 13 -30.92 -33.48 -13.04
C GLN A 13 -30.24 -34.56 -12.18
N GLN A 14 -30.98 -35.07 -11.21
CA GLN A 14 -30.66 -36.15 -10.29
C GLN A 14 -30.26 -37.45 -11.00
N ASN A 15 -29.20 -38.12 -10.52
CA ASN A 15 -28.82 -39.46 -10.96
C ASN A 15 -28.78 -40.43 -9.77
N THR A 16 -29.76 -41.32 -9.73
CA THR A 16 -29.81 -42.56 -8.94
C THR A 16 -29.29 -43.72 -9.80
N ALA A 17 -28.49 -44.62 -9.22
CA ALA A 17 -28.09 -45.88 -9.85
C ALA A 17 -28.56 -47.10 -9.00
N PRO A 18 -28.78 -48.27 -9.63
CA PRO A 18 -29.68 -49.31 -9.14
C PRO A 18 -29.01 -50.51 -8.44
N GLN A 19 -29.83 -51.19 -7.62
CA GLN A 19 -29.63 -52.54 -7.07
C GLN A 19 -29.40 -53.60 -8.16
N GLN A 20 -28.52 -54.56 -7.87
CA GLN A 20 -28.52 -55.88 -8.51
C GLN A 20 -28.61 -57.00 -7.45
N ASN A 21 -29.69 -57.76 -7.58
CA ASN A 21 -29.95 -59.04 -6.92
C ASN A 21 -29.13 -60.17 -7.59
N MET A 22 -28.71 -61.15 -6.79
CA MET A 22 -28.54 -62.54 -7.24
C MET A 22 -29.22 -63.50 -6.24
N PRO A 23 -29.89 -64.56 -6.70
CA PRO A 23 -30.50 -65.59 -5.85
C PRO A 23 -29.69 -66.90 -5.85
N SER A 24 -29.82 -67.68 -4.77
CA SER A 24 -29.99 -69.16 -4.69
C SER A 24 -29.55 -69.64 -3.29
N MET A 25 -30.47 -69.99 -2.39
CA MET A 25 -31.17 -71.29 -2.22
C MET A 25 -30.27 -72.41 -1.69
N SER A 26 -30.45 -72.74 -0.40
CA SER A 26 -30.46 -74.12 0.09
C SER A 26 -31.15 -74.20 1.45
N GLN A 27 -32.14 -75.11 1.52
CA GLN A 27 -32.86 -75.53 2.71
C GLN A 27 -31.97 -76.48 3.55
N HIS A 28 -31.99 -76.38 4.87
CA HIS A 28 -32.07 -77.57 5.73
C HIS A 28 -32.63 -77.25 7.12
N ILE A 29 -33.25 -78.29 7.66
CA ILE A 29 -34.17 -78.43 8.78
C ILE A 29 -33.50 -78.31 10.16
N GLY A 30 -34.19 -77.59 11.06
CA GLY A 30 -34.50 -77.88 12.47
C GLY A 30 -33.44 -78.44 13.43
N SER A 31 -33.25 -77.74 14.56
CA SER A 31 -33.39 -78.30 15.93
C SER A 31 -33.14 -77.23 17.00
N ASP A 32 -34.16 -76.98 17.81
CA ASP A 32 -34.17 -76.67 19.25
C ASP A 32 -33.07 -75.82 19.92
N MET A 33 -33.53 -74.70 20.51
CA MET A 33 -33.28 -74.14 21.87
C MET A 33 -31.92 -74.40 22.59
N PRO A 34 -31.36 -73.43 23.36
CA PRO A 34 -32.13 -72.60 24.30
C PRO A 34 -31.77 -71.10 24.34
N ASP A 35 -32.73 -70.33 24.84
CA ASP A 35 -32.65 -68.91 25.14
C ASP A 35 -31.43 -68.54 26.00
N LYS A 36 -30.61 -67.62 25.49
CA LYS A 36 -29.61 -66.90 26.27
C LYS A 36 -30.12 -65.48 26.49
N PRO A 37 -30.38 -65.05 27.74
CA PRO A 37 -30.89 -63.71 27.99
C PRO A 37 -29.81 -62.70 27.62
N SER A 38 -30.10 -61.86 26.62
CA SER A 38 -29.31 -60.67 26.34
C SER A 38 -29.41 -59.73 27.53
N ARG A 39 -28.37 -59.72 28.38
CA ARG A 39 -28.16 -58.66 29.36
C ARG A 39 -27.88 -57.38 28.59
N GLN A 40 -28.94 -56.64 28.30
CA GLN A 40 -28.87 -55.24 27.94
C GLN A 40 -28.36 -54.51 29.18
N LYS A 41 -27.03 -54.30 29.22
CA LYS A 41 -26.39 -53.53 30.26
C LYS A 41 -26.78 -52.07 30.02
N ASP A 42 -27.86 -51.65 30.66
CA ASP A 42 -28.26 -50.25 30.79
C ASP A 42 -27.13 -49.50 31.50
N SER A 43 -26.18 -49.02 30.70
CA SER A 43 -25.04 -48.25 31.17
C SER A 43 -25.51 -46.81 31.38
N LYS A 44 -26.12 -46.56 32.55
CA LYS A 44 -26.25 -45.19 33.09
C LYS A 44 -24.88 -44.48 33.25
N PHE A 45 -23.77 -45.19 33.03
CA PHE A 45 -22.41 -44.67 32.93
C PHE A 45 -22.07 -43.96 31.60
N GLY A 46 -22.86 -44.13 30.53
CA GLY A 46 -22.67 -43.40 29.27
C GLY A 46 -23.04 -41.91 29.35
N LYS A 47 -23.95 -41.54 30.27
CA LYS A 47 -24.43 -40.16 30.41
C LYS A 47 -23.41 -39.23 31.08
N LEU A 48 -22.66 -39.70 32.08
CA LEU A 48 -21.60 -38.90 32.71
C LEU A 48 -20.42 -38.68 31.75
N SER A 49 -19.98 -39.72 31.04
CA SER A 49 -18.92 -39.58 30.02
C SER A 49 -19.35 -38.62 28.90
N SER A 50 -20.62 -38.67 28.46
CA SER A 50 -21.16 -37.73 27.47
C SER A 50 -21.21 -36.28 27.97
N VAL A 51 -21.53 -36.02 29.24
CA VAL A 51 -21.54 -34.67 29.81
C VAL A 51 -20.12 -34.10 29.92
N PHE A 52 -19.14 -34.90 30.34
CA PHE A 52 -17.73 -34.44 30.38
C PHE A 52 -17.16 -34.21 28.98
N VAL A 53 -17.55 -35.03 28.00
CA VAL A 53 -17.17 -34.84 26.58
C VAL A 53 -17.82 -33.57 26.01
N LEU A 54 -19.10 -33.34 26.27
CA LEU A 54 -19.80 -32.11 25.85
C LEU A 54 -19.16 -30.87 26.49
N PHE A 55 -18.84 -30.91 27.79
CA PHE A 55 -18.21 -29.80 28.47
C PHE A 55 -16.80 -29.51 27.92
N GLY A 56 -16.02 -30.56 27.63
CA GLY A 56 -14.69 -30.44 27.02
C GLY A 56 -14.73 -29.85 25.60
N VAL A 57 -15.68 -30.29 24.77
CA VAL A 57 -15.88 -29.74 23.41
C VAL A 57 -16.34 -28.28 23.49
N THR A 58 -17.25 -27.96 24.41
CA THR A 58 -17.74 -26.59 24.60
C THR A 58 -16.62 -25.65 25.07
N LEU A 59 -15.77 -26.10 25.99
CA LEU A 59 -14.61 -25.34 26.45
C LEU A 59 -13.60 -25.14 25.31
N LEU A 60 -13.33 -26.17 24.50
CA LEU A 60 -12.44 -26.08 23.36
C LEU A 60 -12.95 -25.07 22.34
N VAL A 61 -14.24 -25.13 21.98
CA VAL A 61 -14.88 -24.16 21.08
C VAL A 61 -14.82 -22.75 21.65
N ALA A 62 -15.07 -22.56 22.95
CA ALA A 62 -14.96 -21.26 23.60
C ALA A 62 -13.53 -20.69 23.54
N VAL A 63 -12.51 -21.51 23.80
CA VAL A 63 -11.09 -21.11 23.67
C VAL A 63 -10.74 -20.79 22.22
N MET A 64 -11.29 -21.54 21.26
CA MET A 64 -11.07 -21.31 19.83
C MET A 64 -11.72 -19.99 19.38
N ILE A 65 -12.93 -19.68 19.84
CA ILE A 65 -13.60 -18.40 19.61
C ILE A 65 -12.82 -17.25 20.25
N ILE A 66 -12.35 -17.41 21.49
CA ILE A 66 -11.50 -16.42 22.15
C ILE A 66 -10.19 -16.23 21.36
N GLY A 67 -9.59 -17.31 20.86
CA GLY A 67 -8.42 -17.25 20.00
C GLY A 67 -8.67 -16.59 18.64
N LEU A 68 -9.88 -16.68 18.08
CA LEU A 68 -10.24 -15.98 16.84
C LEU A 68 -10.59 -14.50 17.07
N VAL A 69 -11.25 -14.19 18.20
CA VAL A 69 -11.65 -12.82 18.56
C VAL A 69 -10.46 -12.01 19.07
N PHE A 70 -9.57 -12.63 19.85
CA PHE A 70 -8.45 -11.97 20.53
C PHE A 70 -7.07 -12.39 20.02
N GLY A 71 -6.96 -13.49 19.27
CA GLY A 71 -5.70 -13.95 18.66
C GLY A 71 -5.43 -13.32 17.29
N GLY A 72 -6.02 -12.15 17.03
CA GLY A 72 -5.55 -11.26 15.98
C GLY A 72 -4.09 -10.94 16.25
N LYS A 73 -3.20 -11.56 15.45
CA LYS A 73 -1.76 -11.35 15.51
C LYS A 73 -1.50 -9.85 15.54
N SER A 74 -0.88 -9.35 16.61
CA SER A 74 -0.17 -8.07 16.60
C SER A 74 1.01 -8.22 15.65
N THR A 75 0.74 -8.18 14.34
CA THR A 75 1.77 -7.88 13.37
C THR A 75 2.38 -6.57 13.83
N LYS A 76 3.71 -6.55 14.00
CA LYS A 76 4.43 -5.29 14.17
C LYS A 76 4.40 -4.57 12.82
N GLU A 77 3.21 -4.16 12.40
CA GLU A 77 3.00 -3.15 11.39
C GLU A 77 3.78 -1.93 11.88
N LEU A 78 4.89 -1.65 11.20
CA LEU A 78 5.57 -0.39 11.38
C LEU A 78 4.53 0.66 10.99
N SER A 79 4.00 1.40 11.96
CA SER A 79 3.07 2.47 11.65
C SER A 79 3.76 3.38 10.64
N GLU A 80 3.07 3.73 9.57
CA GLU A 80 3.63 4.58 8.51
C GLU A 80 4.27 5.85 9.07
N ALA A 81 3.65 6.43 10.11
CA ALA A 81 4.18 7.54 10.89
C ALA A 81 5.61 7.34 11.41
N LYS A 82 6.02 6.10 11.68
CA LYS A 82 7.36 5.74 12.15
C LYS A 82 8.40 5.71 11.04
N VAL A 83 7.97 5.49 9.80
CA VAL A 83 8.84 5.38 8.62
C VAL A 83 9.03 6.75 7.96
N ILE A 84 8.05 7.65 8.10
CA ILE A 84 8.19 9.06 7.74
C ILE A 84 9.18 9.71 8.71
N ASP A 85 10.39 10.02 8.23
CA ASP A 85 11.39 10.72 9.03
C ASP A 85 11.11 12.22 8.98
N THR A 86 10.36 12.72 9.96
CA THR A 86 9.98 14.15 10.04
C THR A 86 11.17 15.11 10.13
N ASN A 87 12.38 14.62 10.42
CA ASN A 87 13.60 15.44 10.39
C ASN A 87 14.15 15.61 8.96
N LYS A 88 13.75 14.75 8.02
CA LYS A 88 14.16 14.80 6.61
C LYS A 88 13.11 15.49 5.76
N TYR A 89 13.50 15.87 4.55
CA TYR A 89 12.51 16.22 3.52
C TYR A 89 12.03 14.94 2.85
N GLN A 90 10.80 14.96 2.35
CA GLN A 90 10.22 13.91 1.55
C GLN A 90 9.92 14.41 0.14
N ALA A 91 10.11 13.55 -0.86
CA ALA A 91 9.49 13.75 -2.17
C ALA A 91 8.12 13.06 -2.15
N VAL A 92 7.08 13.77 -2.56
CA VAL A 92 5.69 13.30 -2.62
C VAL A 92 5.23 13.34 -4.06
N PHE A 93 4.95 12.16 -4.61
CA PHE A 93 4.52 12.00 -6.00
C PHE A 93 3.00 11.88 -6.04
N LEU A 94 2.34 12.83 -6.72
CA LEU A 94 0.89 12.83 -6.82
C LEU A 94 0.41 11.94 -7.96
N ASN A 95 -0.73 11.29 -7.75
CA ASN A 95 -1.47 10.57 -8.78
C ASN A 95 -2.18 11.59 -9.70
N SER A 96 -1.38 12.26 -10.52
CA SER A 96 -1.79 13.28 -11.47
C SER A 96 -1.21 12.96 -12.85
N GLN A 97 -1.89 13.36 -13.91
CA GLN A 97 -1.45 13.10 -15.28
C GLN A 97 -0.11 13.77 -15.60
N ASP A 98 0.17 14.90 -14.95
CA ASP A 98 1.39 15.69 -15.13
C ASP A 98 2.57 15.18 -14.28
N GLY A 99 2.35 14.16 -13.43
CA GLY A 99 3.38 13.56 -12.59
C GLY A 99 3.99 14.55 -11.59
N GLN A 100 3.21 15.54 -11.14
CA GLN A 100 3.71 16.59 -10.26
C GLN A 100 4.32 15.99 -8.98
N VAL A 101 5.54 16.45 -8.66
CA VAL A 101 6.25 16.14 -7.43
C VAL A 101 6.34 17.39 -6.57
N TYR A 102 6.12 17.20 -5.27
CA TYR A 102 6.39 18.20 -4.24
C TYR A 102 7.47 17.69 -3.29
N PHE A 103 8.26 18.61 -2.75
CA PHE A 103 9.27 18.33 -1.74
C PHE A 103 8.93 19.11 -0.48
N GLY A 104 8.95 18.47 0.69
CA GLY A 104 8.59 19.15 1.93
C GLY A 104 8.74 18.25 3.15
N LYS A 105 8.24 18.71 4.29
CA LYS A 105 8.13 17.93 5.53
C LYS A 105 6.77 17.24 5.56
N LEU A 106 6.77 15.93 5.37
CA LEU A 106 5.57 15.11 5.34
C LEU A 106 5.23 14.63 6.75
N ALA A 107 3.94 14.62 7.08
CA ALA A 107 3.42 13.96 8.26
C ALA A 107 2.01 13.40 8.01
N LEU A 108 1.57 12.47 8.85
CA LEU A 108 0.17 12.07 8.89
C LEU A 108 -0.66 13.17 9.56
N TYR A 109 -1.69 13.66 8.87
CA TYR A 109 -2.66 14.55 9.49
C TYR A 109 -3.76 13.74 10.18
N ASN A 110 -4.29 12.73 9.48
CA ASN A 110 -5.25 11.76 10.02
C ASN A 110 -5.18 10.45 9.20
N SER A 111 -6.18 9.58 9.32
CA SER A 111 -6.25 8.31 8.60
C SER A 111 -6.34 8.46 7.08
N ASP A 112 -6.79 9.59 6.55
CA ASP A 112 -7.13 9.76 5.14
C ASP A 112 -6.32 10.86 4.46
N MET A 113 -5.58 11.65 5.23
CA MET A 113 -4.87 12.84 4.77
C MET A 113 -3.42 12.87 5.26
N TYR A 114 -2.52 13.28 4.37
CA TYR A 114 -1.21 13.81 4.72
C TYR A 114 -1.28 15.32 4.91
N VAL A 115 -0.32 15.84 5.68
CA VAL A 115 0.05 17.25 5.65
C VAL A 115 1.50 17.35 5.19
N LEU A 116 1.74 18.24 4.23
CA LEU A 116 3.07 18.65 3.80
C LEU A 116 3.28 20.10 4.24
N THR A 117 4.46 20.42 4.76
CA THR A 117 4.87 21.79 5.10
C THR A 117 6.25 22.08 4.52
N ASP A 118 6.67 23.36 4.52
CA ASP A 118 7.99 23.76 4.02
C ASP A 118 8.19 23.29 2.57
N ILE A 119 7.20 23.63 1.74
CA ILE A 119 6.94 22.98 0.44
C ILE A 119 7.72 23.66 -0.68
N TYR A 120 8.34 22.84 -1.53
CA TYR A 120 9.08 23.22 -2.73
C TYR A 120 8.64 22.38 -3.93
N TYR A 121 8.81 22.91 -5.13
CA TYR A 121 8.58 22.18 -6.38
C TYR A 121 9.53 22.66 -7.49
N VAL A 122 9.78 21.79 -8.47
CA VAL A 122 10.63 22.13 -9.61
C VAL A 122 9.89 23.07 -10.55
N ARG A 123 10.56 24.14 -10.96
CA ARG A 123 10.18 24.97 -12.10
C ARG A 123 11.22 24.80 -13.21
N VAL A 124 10.72 24.77 -14.45
CA VAL A 124 11.57 24.81 -15.63
C VAL A 124 11.40 26.18 -16.24
N GLU A 125 12.44 27.01 -16.11
CA GLU A 125 12.46 28.31 -16.75
C GLU A 125 12.95 28.14 -18.19
N GLN A 126 12.07 28.41 -19.15
CA GLN A 126 12.47 28.52 -20.54
C GLN A 126 12.98 29.95 -20.79
N LYS A 127 14.29 30.10 -20.97
CA LYS A 127 14.85 31.38 -21.42
C LYS A 127 14.41 31.61 -22.87
N VAL A 128 13.56 32.60 -23.09
CA VAL A 128 13.23 33.10 -24.43
C VAL A 128 14.48 33.78 -24.99
N GLN A 129 15.22 33.10 -25.87
CA GLN A 129 16.33 33.72 -26.59
C GLN A 129 15.81 34.36 -27.89
N PRO A 130 16.31 35.56 -28.28
CA PRO A 130 15.99 36.16 -29.57
C PRO A 130 16.48 35.26 -30.72
N GLU A 131 15.69 35.18 -31.80
CA GLU A 131 16.03 34.39 -32.98
C GLU A 131 17.44 34.75 -33.51
N GLY A 132 18.29 33.73 -33.68
CA GLY A 132 19.60 33.86 -34.32
C GLY A 132 20.82 33.47 -33.48
N SER A 133 20.67 33.24 -32.17
CA SER A 133 21.75 32.72 -31.32
C SER A 133 21.62 31.22 -31.14
N ALA A 134 22.41 30.43 -31.86
CA ALA A 134 22.54 28.98 -31.65
C ALA A 134 23.34 28.72 -30.35
N THR A 135 22.71 28.94 -29.20
CA THR A 135 23.20 28.43 -27.92
C THR A 135 22.17 27.42 -27.43
N THR A 136 22.62 26.18 -27.19
CA THR A 136 21.81 25.11 -26.61
C THR A 136 20.98 25.67 -25.46
N SER A 137 19.65 25.65 -25.60
CA SER A 137 18.74 26.08 -24.53
C SER A 137 18.92 25.16 -23.32
N GLN A 138 19.84 25.52 -22.42
CA GLN A 138 19.98 24.84 -21.15
C GLN A 138 18.71 25.14 -20.35
N GLN A 139 17.84 24.14 -20.24
CA GLN A 139 16.72 24.18 -19.31
C GLN A 139 17.30 24.39 -17.91
N ASN A 140 16.99 25.54 -17.35
CA ASN A 140 17.36 25.86 -15.99
C ASN A 140 16.29 25.24 -15.08
N ILE A 141 16.68 24.19 -14.37
CA ILE A 141 15.84 23.55 -13.37
C ILE A 141 16.07 24.31 -12.07
N SER A 142 15.06 25.07 -11.63
CA SER A 142 15.07 25.81 -10.36
C SER A 142 14.05 25.21 -9.39
N LEU A 143 14.26 25.41 -8.09
CA LEU A 143 13.26 25.10 -7.07
C LEU A 143 12.51 26.37 -6.71
N ALA A 144 11.19 26.30 -6.71
CA ALA A 144 10.33 27.34 -6.17
C ALA A 144 9.75 26.91 -4.82
N LYS A 145 9.62 27.89 -3.92
CA LYS A 145 8.95 27.75 -2.63
C LYS A 145 7.46 28.02 -2.81
N LEU A 146 6.61 27.13 -2.29
CA LEU A 146 5.16 27.38 -2.20
C LEU A 146 4.89 28.58 -1.28
N GLY A 147 3.99 29.47 -1.71
CA GLY A 147 3.48 30.60 -0.94
C GLY A 147 3.42 31.91 -1.72
N ASN A 148 4.21 32.03 -2.78
CA ASN A 148 4.37 33.27 -3.56
C ASN A 148 3.63 33.21 -4.91
N GLU A 149 2.71 32.27 -5.08
CA GLU A 149 1.88 32.15 -6.28
C GLU A 149 0.78 33.22 -6.32
N LEU A 150 0.22 33.46 -7.52
CA LEU A 150 -0.87 34.43 -7.72
C LEU A 150 -2.10 34.16 -6.83
N HIS A 151 -2.38 32.89 -6.53
CA HIS A 151 -3.50 32.48 -5.68
C HIS A 151 -3.15 32.49 -4.18
N GLY A 152 -1.92 32.89 -3.80
CA GLY A 152 -1.48 33.16 -2.44
C GLY A 152 -1.73 32.03 -1.44
N PRO A 153 -1.29 30.79 -1.69
CA PRO A 153 -1.45 29.72 -0.72
C PRO A 153 -0.59 29.98 0.52
N GLU A 154 -1.00 29.44 1.66
CA GLU A 154 -0.08 29.31 2.79
C GLU A 154 0.88 28.14 2.57
N ASP A 155 1.99 28.10 3.31
CA ASP A 155 3.01 27.06 3.17
C ASP A 155 2.64 25.72 3.86
N TYR A 156 1.46 25.23 3.54
CA TYR A 156 1.03 23.89 3.90
C TYR A 156 0.04 23.34 2.89
N MET A 157 0.07 22.03 2.71
CA MET A 157 -0.80 21.34 1.76
C MET A 157 -1.35 20.08 2.42
N TYR A 158 -2.68 20.01 2.49
CA TYR A 158 -3.38 18.80 2.89
C TYR A 158 -3.68 17.96 1.67
N ILE A 159 -3.16 16.74 1.65
CA ILE A 159 -3.21 15.87 0.48
C ILE A 159 -3.94 14.59 0.88
N ALA A 160 -4.98 14.22 0.13
CA ALA A 160 -5.65 12.95 0.35
C ALA A 160 -4.70 11.79 0.07
N ARG A 161 -4.65 10.81 0.97
CA ARG A 161 -3.70 9.69 0.90
C ARG A 161 -3.88 8.88 -0.39
N ASP A 162 -5.11 8.76 -0.90
CA ASP A 162 -5.43 8.09 -2.16
C ASP A 162 -4.94 8.83 -3.42
N LYS A 163 -4.50 10.09 -3.27
CA LYS A 163 -3.90 10.90 -4.34
C LYS A 163 -2.38 10.91 -4.31
N VAL A 164 -1.75 10.20 -3.37
CA VAL A 164 -0.29 10.01 -3.35
C VAL A 164 0.04 8.65 -3.93
N LEU A 165 0.88 8.62 -4.97
CA LEU A 165 1.38 7.37 -5.57
C LEU A 165 2.39 6.70 -4.64
N PHE A 166 3.36 7.49 -4.19
CA PHE A 166 4.36 7.10 -3.20
C PHE A 166 5.06 8.35 -2.66
N TRP A 167 5.81 8.17 -1.58
CA TRP A 167 6.69 9.17 -1.02
C TRP A 167 8.02 8.53 -0.60
N GLU A 168 9.08 9.32 -0.50
CA GLU A 168 10.40 8.84 -0.07
C GLU A 168 11.11 9.86 0.81
N ASN A 169 11.88 9.39 1.80
CA ASN A 169 12.77 10.25 2.58
C ASN A 169 14.00 10.62 1.76
N LEU A 170 14.29 11.91 1.64
CA LEU A 170 15.47 12.41 0.94
C LEU A 170 16.72 12.32 1.82
N LYS A 171 17.87 12.11 1.18
CA LYS A 171 19.17 12.19 1.84
C LYS A 171 19.58 13.65 2.03
N ASP A 172 20.27 13.93 3.13
CA ASP A 172 20.74 15.28 3.46
C ASP A 172 21.75 15.83 2.44
N ASP A 173 22.48 14.94 1.76
CA ASP A 173 23.45 15.27 0.71
C ASP A 173 22.85 15.27 -0.71
N GLY A 174 21.55 15.01 -0.84
CA GLY A 174 20.82 15.02 -2.11
C GLY A 174 20.76 16.42 -2.73
N GLN A 175 20.73 16.49 -4.06
CA GLN A 175 20.73 17.78 -4.80
C GLN A 175 19.54 18.67 -4.41
N VAL A 176 18.35 18.07 -4.25
CA VAL A 176 17.14 18.80 -3.83
C VAL A 176 17.32 19.39 -2.43
N VAL A 177 17.81 18.60 -1.45
CA VAL A 177 18.00 19.09 -0.07
C VAL A 177 19.07 20.18 -0.01
N LYS A 178 20.15 20.05 -0.79
CA LYS A 178 21.17 21.09 -0.95
C LYS A 178 20.59 22.38 -1.54
N ALA A 179 19.80 22.28 -2.61
CA ALA A 179 19.15 23.44 -3.23
C ALA A 179 18.14 24.12 -2.29
N ILE A 180 17.36 23.35 -1.52
CA ILE A 180 16.48 23.89 -0.46
C ILE A 180 17.30 24.61 0.61
N THR A 181 18.41 24.01 1.04
CA THR A 181 19.30 24.59 2.07
C THR A 181 19.89 25.91 1.59
N GLU A 182 20.35 25.97 0.33
CA GLU A 182 20.90 27.17 -0.28
C GLU A 182 19.82 28.26 -0.43
N TYR A 183 18.62 27.90 -0.87
CA TYR A 183 17.47 28.80 -0.92
C TYR A 183 17.16 29.41 0.45
N LYS A 184 17.17 28.60 1.51
CA LYS A 184 16.93 29.08 2.89
C LYS A 184 18.02 30.02 3.39
N LYS A 185 19.28 29.79 2.98
CA LYS A 185 20.42 30.60 3.38
C LYS A 185 20.44 31.96 2.67
N ASN A 186 20.10 31.99 1.39
CA ASN A 186 20.24 33.19 0.55
C ASN A 186 18.95 34.03 0.48
N GLY A 187 17.83 33.52 1.01
CA GLY A 187 16.51 34.10 0.74
C GLY A 187 16.09 33.82 -0.70
N SER A 188 14.87 34.23 -1.08
CA SER A 188 14.18 33.94 -2.35
C SER A 188 14.85 34.48 -3.63
N THR A 189 16.16 34.57 -3.70
CA THR A 189 16.89 34.71 -4.96
C THR A 189 16.90 33.36 -5.66
N ASP A 190 16.10 33.24 -6.73
CA ASP A 190 16.00 32.05 -7.57
C ASP A 190 17.37 31.42 -7.84
N THR A 191 17.67 30.35 -7.10
CA THR A 191 18.97 29.67 -7.15
C THR A 191 18.99 28.81 -8.41
N THR A 192 19.40 29.44 -9.49
CA THR A 192 19.75 28.81 -10.76
C THR A 192 20.99 27.93 -10.54
N GLN A 193 20.81 26.62 -10.39
CA GLN A 193 21.94 25.69 -10.33
C GLN A 193 22.46 25.41 -11.75
N SER A 194 23.25 26.34 -12.29
CA SER A 194 24.06 26.10 -13.48
C SER A 194 25.16 25.10 -13.13
N ASN A 195 25.03 23.87 -13.62
CA ASN A 195 26.05 22.83 -13.47
C ASN A 195 27.24 23.14 -14.41
N SER A 196 28.12 24.05 -14.01
CA SER A 196 29.35 24.38 -14.75
C SER A 196 30.54 23.59 -14.19
N ASN A 197 30.81 22.42 -14.77
CA ASN A 197 32.08 21.74 -14.63
C ASN A 197 33.12 22.49 -15.49
N SER A 198 33.75 23.52 -14.94
CA SER A 198 34.79 24.29 -15.61
C SER A 198 36.16 23.86 -15.12
N SER A 199 36.83 23.02 -15.91
CA SER A 199 38.27 22.76 -15.83
C SER A 199 39.02 24.05 -16.11
N ASN A 200 39.75 24.55 -15.12
CA ASN A 200 40.65 25.69 -15.22
C ASN A 200 41.83 25.34 -16.16
N THR A 201 41.96 26.04 -17.28
CA THR A 201 43.23 26.13 -18.03
C THR A 201 43.55 27.61 -18.18
N SER A 202 44.48 28.07 -17.36
CA SER A 202 45.04 29.42 -17.41
C SER A 202 45.98 29.52 -18.62
N ASN A 203 45.58 30.26 -19.65
CA ASN A 203 46.53 30.76 -20.65
C ASN A 203 46.76 32.25 -20.40
N THR A 204 47.88 32.56 -19.77
CA THR A 204 48.53 33.87 -19.82
C THR A 204 48.99 34.12 -21.25
N THR A 205 48.49 35.17 -21.89
CA THR A 205 49.10 35.71 -23.10
C THR A 205 49.67 37.07 -22.76
N ASP A 206 50.99 37.06 -22.60
CA ASP A 206 51.88 38.21 -22.62
C ASP A 206 51.71 38.93 -23.96
N THR A 207 51.59 40.26 -23.96
CA THR A 207 51.68 41.04 -25.20
C THR A 207 52.46 42.31 -24.90
N THR A 208 53.74 42.21 -25.19
CA THR A 208 54.68 43.32 -25.32
C THR A 208 54.72 43.82 -26.76
N ASN A 209 54.57 45.15 -26.91
CA ASN A 209 55.18 46.04 -27.92
C ASN A 209 54.74 45.97 -29.40
N PRO A 210 55.07 46.97 -30.27
CA PRO A 210 56.04 48.09 -30.14
C PRO A 210 55.48 49.51 -30.00
#